data_AF-A0A6J6GT67-F1
#
_entry.id   AF-A0A6J6GT67-F1
#
_cell.length_a   1.000
_cell.length_b   1.000
_cell.length_c   1.000
_cell.angle_alpha   90.00
_cell.angle_beta   90.00
_cell.angle_gamma   90.00
#
_symmetry.space_group_name_H-M   'P 1'
#
loop_
_entity.id
_entity.type
_entity.pdbx_description
1 polymer ?
#
loop_
_entity_poly.entity_id
_entity_poly.type
_entity_poly.pdbx_seq_one_letter_code
_entity_poly.pdbx_strand_id
1 'polypeptide(L)'
;MIHKDVSTEAAHKRAIELLEIVGIPRPAERAQSYPHEFSGGMRQRVMIALAIANEPKVLLADEPTTALDVTVQAQILDVLKTARDMTGAAIVLVTHDLGVVAGIADRVAIMYAGKVVEIGSVDEVYAQPAMPYTIGLLRSIPRLDIASGERLVSISGSPVSPVNLPIGCAFAPRCPAASDVCTAKTPELVNFSPTRMTACARQTEIFGLQDAGKLFQEGVAHAGVSSTSDEVVLEVRGLQKTFPLLKGSLMRRRVGSVYAVDGVDLVLRQGRSLALVGESGCGKTTTLLEILNLVAPEAGTISILGRNVSELTKSDRLAMRKDLQIVFQDPFASLDPRLPIGDAIAEPLENFGMAPQDQNKRVIELLELVGLNSEQASKYPNEFSGGQRQRIAIARALALNPKIIALDEPVSALDVSVRAGVLNLLAELQEKLNLSYLFVSHDLSVVQHVADDIAVMYLGSIVESGPVREVFANPQHPYTQALLSAVPIPDPKVERRRKRILLQGELPSPANPPSGCRFHTRCHVRATLSPELTARCSSERPILSASKHGAVACHAPLN
;
A
#
# COMPACT_ATOMS: atom_id res chain seq x y z
N MET A 1 -1.34 13.21 -33.46
CA MET A 1 -1.35 12.78 -34.88
C MET A 1 -1.25 13.93 -35.88
N ILE A 2 -1.21 15.20 -35.43
CA ILE A 2 -0.94 16.37 -36.30
C ILE A 2 0.39 16.22 -37.07
N HIS A 3 1.35 15.47 -36.51
CA HIS A 3 2.66 15.22 -37.12
C HIS A 3 2.69 14.14 -38.23
N LYS A 4 1.56 13.49 -38.56
CA LYS A 4 1.49 12.40 -39.56
C LYS A 4 0.59 12.73 -40.78
N ASP A 5 0.20 14.00 -41.00
CA ASP A 5 -0.67 14.44 -42.10
C ASP A 5 -1.89 13.52 -42.36
N VAL A 6 -2.53 13.07 -41.28
CA VAL A 6 -3.73 12.22 -41.34
C VAL A 6 -5.00 13.06 -41.28
N SER A 7 -6.04 12.62 -42.01
CA SER A 7 -7.36 13.26 -41.96
C SER A 7 -7.97 13.17 -40.55
N THR A 8 -8.89 14.09 -40.23
CA THR A 8 -9.60 14.10 -38.94
C THR A 8 -10.35 12.79 -38.69
N GLU A 9 -10.95 12.21 -39.74
CA GLU A 9 -11.64 10.92 -39.66
C GLU A 9 -10.68 9.77 -39.35
N ALA A 10 -9.52 9.72 -40.02
CA ALA A 10 -8.49 8.72 -39.76
C ALA A 10 -7.90 8.88 -38.35
N ALA A 11 -7.70 10.12 -37.89
CA ALA A 11 -7.21 10.40 -36.54
C ALA A 11 -8.22 9.97 -35.46
N HIS A 12 -9.53 10.18 -35.69
CA HIS A 12 -10.57 9.74 -34.77
C HIS A 12 -10.66 8.22 -34.71
N LYS A 13 -10.65 7.54 -35.87
CA LYS A 13 -10.60 6.07 -35.93
C LYS A 13 -9.39 5.52 -35.19
N ARG A 14 -8.21 6.11 -35.42
CA ARG A 14 -6.98 5.70 -34.73
C ARG A 14 -7.05 5.93 -33.23
N ALA A 15 -7.70 7.00 -32.76
CA ALA A 15 -7.91 7.22 -31.33
C ALA A 15 -8.76 6.11 -30.70
N ILE A 16 -9.83 5.68 -31.37
CA ILE A 16 -10.68 4.57 -30.91
C ILE A 16 -9.86 3.27 -30.85
N GLU A 17 -9.08 2.96 -31.89
CA GLU A 17 -8.19 1.79 -31.92
C GLU A 17 -7.18 1.81 -30.76
N LEU A 18 -6.57 2.97 -30.49
CA LEU A 18 -5.61 3.10 -29.38
C LEU A 18 -6.27 2.90 -28.02
N LEU A 19 -7.49 3.42 -27.83
CA LEU A 19 -8.28 3.18 -26.62
C LEU A 19 -8.62 1.70 -26.46
N GLU A 20 -8.95 1.00 -27.54
CA GLU A 20 -9.18 -0.44 -27.54
C GLU A 20 -7.92 -1.23 -27.16
N ILE A 21 -6.77 -0.89 -27.76
CA ILE A 21 -5.47 -1.53 -27.49
C ILE A 21 -5.10 -1.45 -26.02
N VAL A 22 -5.29 -0.28 -25.40
CA VAL A 22 -4.97 -0.11 -23.97
C VAL A 22 -6.07 -0.65 -23.05
N GLY A 23 -7.13 -1.26 -23.59
CA GLY A 23 -8.18 -1.92 -22.80
C GLY A 23 -9.25 -0.99 -22.23
N ILE A 24 -9.51 0.18 -22.84
CA ILE A 24 -10.62 1.05 -22.44
C ILE A 24 -11.95 0.42 -22.90
N PRO A 25 -12.90 0.17 -21.98
CA PRO A 25 -14.19 -0.40 -22.35
C PRO A 25 -15.02 0.60 -23.16
N ARG A 26 -15.74 0.11 -24.18
CA ARG A 26 -16.57 0.95 -25.07
C ARG A 26 -15.77 2.12 -25.65
N PRO A 27 -14.66 1.85 -26.37
CA PRO A 27 -13.69 2.87 -26.76
C PRO A 27 -14.30 3.98 -27.63
N ALA A 28 -15.26 3.66 -28.49
CA ALA A 28 -15.96 4.63 -29.33
C ALA A 28 -16.78 5.65 -28.52
N GLU A 29 -17.46 5.21 -27.46
CA GLU A 29 -18.19 6.08 -26.54
C GLU A 29 -17.21 6.91 -25.70
N ARG A 30 -16.17 6.25 -25.17
CA ARG A 30 -15.18 6.88 -24.29
C ARG A 30 -14.27 7.88 -25.00
N ALA A 31 -14.09 7.77 -26.31
CA ALA A 31 -13.39 8.79 -27.10
C ALA A 31 -14.07 10.17 -27.03
N GLN A 32 -15.34 10.24 -26.64
CA GLN A 32 -16.11 11.48 -26.47
C GLN A 32 -16.23 11.92 -25.00
N SER A 33 -15.71 11.14 -24.04
CA SER A 33 -15.80 11.44 -22.61
C SER A 33 -14.72 12.44 -22.16
N TYR A 34 -15.02 13.21 -21.13
CA TYR A 34 -14.06 14.10 -20.49
C TYR A 34 -13.15 13.36 -19.50
N PRO A 35 -11.93 13.88 -19.23
CA PRO A 35 -10.99 13.28 -18.28
C PRO A 35 -11.55 13.01 -16.88
N HIS A 36 -12.49 13.82 -16.38
CA HIS A 36 -13.10 13.66 -15.06
C HIS A 36 -14.15 12.53 -15.00
N GLU A 37 -14.54 11.97 -16.15
CA GLU A 37 -15.46 10.83 -16.26
C GLU A 37 -14.73 9.48 -16.26
N PHE A 38 -13.40 9.49 -16.15
CA PHE A 38 -12.52 8.34 -16.13
C PHE A 38 -12.02 8.01 -14.72
N SER A 39 -11.90 6.71 -14.42
CA SER A 39 -11.19 6.25 -13.21
C SER A 39 -9.70 6.62 -13.28
N GLY A 40 -8.96 6.54 -12.17
CA GLY A 40 -7.51 6.75 -12.15
C GLY A 40 -6.78 5.83 -13.13
N GLY A 41 -7.08 4.53 -13.08
CA GLY A 41 -6.53 3.52 -14.00
C GLY A 41 -6.88 3.78 -15.47
N MET A 42 -8.12 4.20 -15.78
CA MET A 42 -8.48 4.57 -17.15
C MET A 42 -7.72 5.80 -17.64
N ARG A 43 -7.56 6.84 -16.79
CA ARG A 43 -6.76 8.02 -17.16
C ARG A 43 -5.32 7.61 -17.50
N GLN A 44 -4.74 6.69 -16.75
CA GLN A 44 -3.39 6.19 -16.98
C GLN A 44 -3.28 5.37 -18.27
N ARG A 45 -4.25 4.48 -18.55
CA ARG A 45 -4.36 3.78 -19.84
C ARG A 45 -4.47 4.75 -21.02
N VAL A 46 -5.31 5.78 -20.90
CA VAL A 46 -5.43 6.83 -21.93
C VAL A 46 -4.12 7.58 -22.12
N MET A 47 -3.38 7.88 -21.05
CA MET A 47 -2.05 8.49 -21.14
C MET A 47 -1.06 7.59 -21.90
N ILE A 48 -1.11 6.27 -21.70
CA ILE A 48 -0.28 5.32 -22.47
C ILE A 48 -0.71 5.31 -23.95
N ALA A 49 -2.01 5.27 -24.24
CA ALA A 49 -2.54 5.37 -25.60
C ALA A 49 -2.04 6.63 -26.32
N LEU A 50 -2.04 7.77 -25.62
CA LEU A 50 -1.50 9.04 -26.12
C LEU A 50 0.01 8.94 -26.39
N ALA A 51 0.76 8.31 -25.48
CA ALA A 51 2.21 8.15 -25.61
C ALA A 51 2.59 7.28 -26.82
N ILE A 52 1.85 6.20 -27.08
CA ILE A 52 2.13 5.29 -28.20
C ILE A 52 1.51 5.74 -29.53
N ALA A 53 0.68 6.77 -29.54
CA ALA A 53 -0.08 7.20 -30.71
C ALA A 53 0.80 7.52 -31.93
N ASN A 54 2.04 7.97 -31.70
CA ASN A 54 3.00 8.30 -32.75
C ASN A 54 4.09 7.23 -32.94
N GLU A 55 3.91 6.01 -32.40
CA GLU A 55 4.88 4.90 -32.47
C GLU A 55 6.29 5.34 -32.05
N PRO A 56 6.45 5.83 -30.80
CA PRO A 56 7.75 6.32 -30.35
C PRO A 56 8.77 5.17 -30.30
N LYS A 57 10.04 5.50 -30.50
CA LYS A 57 11.15 4.55 -30.30
C LYS A 57 11.53 4.37 -28.84
N VAL A 58 11.14 5.32 -27.97
CA VAL A 58 11.42 5.32 -26.54
C VAL A 58 10.19 5.79 -25.78
N LEU A 59 9.80 5.05 -24.74
CA LEU A 59 8.77 5.42 -23.78
C LEU A 59 9.43 5.67 -22.42
N LEU A 60 9.24 6.87 -21.87
CA LEU A 60 9.64 7.21 -20.51
C LEU A 60 8.41 7.08 -19.61
N ALA A 61 8.43 6.10 -18.72
CA ALA A 61 7.35 5.83 -17.79
C ALA A 61 7.81 6.20 -16.37
N ASP A 62 7.42 7.39 -15.91
CA ASP A 62 7.71 7.89 -14.57
C ASP A 62 6.60 7.47 -13.60
N GLU A 63 6.93 6.59 -12.67
CA GLU A 63 6.02 6.03 -11.66
C GLU A 63 4.62 5.65 -12.19
N PRO A 64 4.52 4.82 -13.25
CA PRO A 64 3.27 4.58 -13.96
C PRO A 64 2.28 3.70 -13.19
N THR A 65 2.57 3.34 -11.94
CA THR A 65 1.70 2.49 -11.11
C THR A 65 1.44 3.10 -9.73
N THR A 66 1.97 4.30 -9.44
CA THR A 66 1.78 4.96 -8.15
C THR A 66 0.30 5.29 -7.92
N ALA A 67 -0.16 5.12 -6.68
CA ALA A 67 -1.54 5.34 -6.24
C ALA A 67 -2.62 4.47 -6.94
N LEU A 68 -2.22 3.33 -7.51
CA LEU A 68 -3.12 2.32 -8.05
C LEU A 68 -3.15 1.09 -7.13
N ASP A 69 -4.30 0.42 -7.06
CA ASP A 69 -4.37 -0.90 -6.43
C ASP A 69 -3.61 -1.96 -7.25
N VAL A 70 -3.27 -3.08 -6.60
CA VAL A 70 -2.44 -4.15 -7.18
C VAL A 70 -3.02 -4.73 -8.48
N THR A 71 -4.34 -4.74 -8.66
CA THR A 71 -4.97 -5.27 -9.88
C THR A 71 -4.86 -4.30 -11.04
N VAL A 72 -5.11 -3.01 -10.80
CA VAL A 72 -4.95 -1.97 -11.81
C VAL A 72 -3.47 -1.79 -12.16
N GLN A 73 -2.56 -1.86 -11.19
CA GLN A 73 -1.12 -1.90 -11.42
C GLN A 73 -0.75 -3.02 -12.40
N ALA A 74 -1.22 -4.26 -12.16
CA ALA A 74 -0.95 -5.37 -13.06
C ALA A 74 -1.46 -5.13 -14.49
N GLN A 75 -2.65 -4.53 -14.64
CA GLN A 75 -3.21 -4.15 -15.95
C GLN A 75 -2.35 -3.09 -16.64
N ILE A 76 -1.92 -2.05 -15.93
CA ILE A 76 -1.08 -0.99 -16.52
C ILE A 76 0.26 -1.54 -17.02
N LEU A 77 0.89 -2.44 -16.24
CA LEU A 77 2.13 -3.09 -16.65
C LEU A 77 1.95 -3.96 -17.89
N ASP A 78 0.79 -4.62 -18.03
CA ASP A 78 0.45 -5.43 -19.20
C ASP A 78 0.22 -4.54 -20.45
N VAL A 79 -0.42 -3.38 -20.26
CA VAL A 79 -0.57 -2.37 -21.33
C VAL A 79 0.79 -1.83 -21.77
N LEU A 80 1.72 -1.57 -20.85
CA LEU A 80 3.09 -1.16 -21.19
C LEU A 80 3.86 -2.24 -21.97
N LYS A 81 3.69 -3.52 -21.61
CA LYS A 81 4.25 -4.66 -22.37
C LYS A 81 3.67 -4.72 -23.77
N THR A 82 2.35 -4.61 -23.89
CA THR A 82 1.64 -4.58 -25.18
C THR A 82 2.12 -3.41 -26.05
N ALA A 83 2.25 -2.22 -25.46
CA ALA A 83 2.80 -1.04 -26.12
C ALA A 83 4.20 -1.30 -26.68
N ARG A 84 5.12 -1.84 -25.87
CA ARG A 84 6.47 -2.22 -26.28
C ARG A 84 6.45 -3.21 -27.45
N ASP A 85 5.67 -4.28 -27.32
CA ASP A 85 5.65 -5.37 -28.29
C ASP A 85 5.06 -4.93 -29.64
N MET A 86 4.12 -3.99 -29.61
CA MET A 86 3.52 -3.40 -30.82
C MET A 86 4.41 -2.38 -31.52
N THR A 87 5.09 -1.50 -30.76
CA THR A 87 5.87 -0.39 -31.36
C THR A 87 7.36 -0.71 -31.53
N GLY A 88 7.86 -1.75 -30.84
CA GLY A 88 9.29 -2.01 -30.71
C GLY A 88 10.03 -0.95 -29.88
N ALA A 89 9.30 -0.13 -29.10
CA ALA A 89 9.89 0.93 -28.30
C ALA A 89 10.77 0.37 -27.16
N ALA A 90 11.89 1.03 -26.87
CA ALA A 90 12.56 0.85 -25.59
C ALA A 90 11.73 1.51 -24.48
N ILE A 91 11.60 0.88 -23.31
CA ILE A 91 10.93 1.46 -22.15
C ILE A 91 11.98 1.79 -21.08
N VAL A 92 11.98 3.04 -20.62
CA VAL A 92 12.67 3.45 -19.39
C VAL A 92 11.61 3.60 -18.31
N LEU A 93 11.66 2.73 -17.32
CA LEU A 93 10.75 2.74 -16.18
C LEU A 93 11.46 3.36 -14.97
N VAL A 94 10.88 4.42 -14.41
CA VAL A 94 11.29 4.98 -13.12
C VAL A 94 10.26 4.53 -12.09
N THR A 95 10.71 3.79 -11.08
CA THR A 95 9.85 3.30 -10.00
C THR A 95 10.68 2.96 -8.76
N HIS A 96 10.05 3.04 -7.60
CA HIS A 96 10.58 2.54 -6.34
C HIS A 96 10.09 1.12 -6.00
N ASP A 97 9.19 0.53 -6.81
CA ASP A 97 8.71 -0.84 -6.64
C ASP A 97 9.63 -1.83 -7.38
N LEU A 98 10.56 -2.44 -6.63
CA LEU A 98 11.50 -3.44 -7.16
C LEU A 98 10.79 -4.75 -7.56
N GLY A 99 9.60 -5.05 -7.02
CA GLY A 99 8.81 -6.19 -7.48
C GLY A 99 8.31 -6.00 -8.92
N VAL A 100 7.91 -4.77 -9.27
CA VAL A 100 7.57 -4.42 -10.66
C VAL A 100 8.78 -4.57 -11.57
N VAL A 101 9.94 -4.04 -11.16
CA VAL A 101 11.19 -4.12 -11.94
C VAL A 101 11.57 -5.57 -12.23
N ALA A 102 11.44 -6.48 -11.26
CA ALA A 102 11.73 -7.90 -11.41
C ALA A 102 10.93 -8.58 -12.55
N GLY A 103 9.70 -8.12 -12.79
CA GLY A 103 8.77 -8.73 -13.75
C GLY A 103 8.72 -8.12 -15.15
N ILE A 104 9.33 -6.95 -15.38
CA ILE A 104 9.23 -6.23 -16.67
C ILE A 104 10.57 -5.77 -17.25
N ALA A 105 11.58 -5.52 -16.42
CA ALA A 105 12.82 -4.93 -16.88
C ALA A 105 13.88 -5.98 -17.28
N ASP A 106 14.65 -5.66 -18.31
CA ASP A 106 15.83 -6.44 -18.71
C ASP A 106 17.07 -6.01 -17.92
N ARG A 107 17.17 -4.70 -17.64
CA ARG A 107 18.26 -4.07 -16.91
C ARG A 107 17.72 -3.12 -15.86
N VAL A 108 18.46 -2.97 -14.77
CA VAL A 108 18.12 -2.06 -13.67
C VAL A 108 19.31 -1.15 -13.39
N ALA A 109 19.02 0.14 -13.14
CA ALA A 109 19.97 1.10 -12.62
C ALA A 109 19.46 1.61 -11.27
N ILE A 110 20.21 1.34 -10.20
CA ILE A 110 19.91 1.79 -8.85
C ILE A 110 20.63 3.11 -8.61
N MET A 111 19.90 4.11 -8.12
CA MET A 111 20.43 5.44 -7.85
C MET A 111 20.42 5.75 -6.36
N TYR A 112 21.44 6.46 -5.90
CA TYR A 112 21.51 7.03 -4.56
C TYR A 112 22.19 8.40 -4.60
N ALA A 113 21.61 9.39 -3.92
CA ALA A 113 22.14 10.75 -3.84
C ALA A 113 22.49 11.37 -5.22
N GLY A 114 21.61 11.15 -6.22
CA GLY A 114 21.76 11.70 -7.57
C GLY A 114 22.75 10.96 -8.48
N LYS A 115 23.32 9.83 -8.05
CA LYS A 115 24.26 9.03 -8.86
C LYS A 115 23.78 7.59 -9.01
N VAL A 116 24.06 6.99 -10.17
CA VAL A 116 23.92 5.53 -10.35
C VAL A 116 25.00 4.86 -9.50
N VAL A 117 24.57 3.99 -8.59
CA VAL A 117 25.46 3.24 -7.69
C VAL A 117 25.58 1.77 -8.08
N GLU A 118 24.63 1.24 -8.83
CA GLU A 118 24.71 -0.10 -9.40
C GLU A 118 23.87 -0.19 -10.66
N ILE A 119 24.38 -0.79 -11.73
CA ILE A 119 23.65 -1.01 -12.97
C ILE A 119 24.05 -2.36 -13.58
N GLY A 120 23.08 -3.14 -14.03
CA GLY A 120 23.33 -4.44 -14.63
C GLY A 120 22.07 -5.10 -15.18
N SER A 121 22.16 -6.38 -15.53
CA SER A 121 20.96 -7.18 -15.81
C SER A 121 20.14 -7.34 -14.52
N VAL A 122 18.82 -7.37 -14.66
CA VAL A 122 17.91 -7.55 -13.51
C VAL A 122 18.22 -8.86 -12.78
N ASP A 123 18.50 -9.94 -13.51
CA ASP A 123 18.81 -11.25 -12.91
C ASP A 123 20.07 -11.22 -12.05
N GLU A 124 21.15 -10.58 -12.50
CA GLU A 124 22.41 -10.52 -11.74
C GLU A 124 22.33 -9.57 -10.54
N VAL A 125 21.69 -8.42 -10.70
CA VAL A 125 21.58 -7.41 -9.62
C VAL A 125 20.68 -7.92 -8.49
N TYR A 126 19.60 -8.65 -8.79
CA TYR A 126 18.70 -9.20 -7.77
C TYR A 126 19.30 -10.43 -7.08
N ALA A 127 19.98 -11.30 -7.83
CA ALA A 127 20.52 -12.54 -7.27
C ALA A 127 21.76 -12.30 -6.39
N GLN A 128 22.67 -11.40 -6.81
CA GLN A 128 23.94 -11.17 -6.12
C GLN A 128 24.35 -9.68 -6.16
N PRO A 129 23.57 -8.78 -5.54
CA PRO A 129 23.88 -7.35 -5.51
C PRO A 129 25.27 -7.07 -4.92
N ALA A 130 26.03 -6.18 -5.57
CA ALA A 130 27.39 -5.81 -5.14
C ALA A 130 27.47 -4.48 -4.38
N MET A 131 26.38 -3.69 -4.37
CA MET A 131 26.31 -2.44 -3.63
C MET A 131 25.53 -2.62 -2.31
N PRO A 132 26.09 -2.23 -1.14
CA PRO A 132 25.37 -2.33 0.14
C PRO A 132 24.02 -1.61 0.16
N TYR A 133 23.87 -0.51 -0.57
CA TYR A 133 22.58 0.15 -0.69
C TYR A 133 21.55 -0.72 -1.41
N THR A 134 21.91 -1.34 -2.55
CA THR A 134 21.05 -2.29 -3.28
C THR A 134 20.68 -3.49 -2.43
N ILE A 135 21.64 -4.05 -1.67
CA ILE A 135 21.38 -5.14 -0.71
C ILE A 135 20.33 -4.71 0.32
N GLY A 136 20.54 -3.54 0.93
CA GLY A 136 19.61 -2.99 1.92
C GLY A 136 18.21 -2.79 1.34
N LEU A 137 18.10 -2.22 0.12
CA LEU A 137 16.82 -2.00 -0.55
C LEU A 137 16.07 -3.31 -0.82
N LEU A 138 16.74 -4.31 -1.40
CA LEU A 138 16.13 -5.60 -1.72
C LEU A 138 15.66 -6.33 -0.45
N ARG A 139 16.44 -6.26 0.63
CA ARG A 139 16.09 -6.86 1.93
C ARG A 139 15.03 -6.09 2.71
N SER A 140 14.78 -4.82 2.37
CA SER A 140 13.70 -4.02 2.97
C SER A 140 12.31 -4.35 2.42
N ILE A 141 12.20 -5.14 1.34
CA ILE A 141 10.92 -5.43 0.69
C ILE A 141 10.20 -6.56 1.43
N PRO A 142 8.97 -6.34 1.91
CA PRO A 142 8.13 -7.42 2.41
C PRO A 142 7.85 -8.44 1.30
N ARG A 143 8.10 -9.72 1.57
CA ARG A 143 7.97 -10.81 0.60
C ARG A 143 6.77 -11.68 0.92
N LEU A 144 5.91 -11.93 -0.07
CA LEU A 144 4.77 -12.83 0.08
C LEU A 144 5.18 -14.31 0.14
N ASP A 145 6.32 -14.65 -0.45
CA ASP A 145 6.80 -16.01 -0.59
C ASP A 145 7.64 -16.50 0.61
N ILE A 146 7.83 -15.64 1.63
CA ILE A 146 8.51 -15.98 2.87
C ILE A 146 7.52 -15.89 4.04
N ALA A 147 7.52 -16.90 4.91
CA ALA A 147 6.62 -16.94 6.07
C ALA A 147 6.83 -15.71 6.98
N SER A 148 5.73 -15.14 7.48
CA SER A 148 5.78 -13.95 8.35
C SER A 148 6.41 -14.25 9.71
N GLY A 149 7.32 -13.39 10.15
CA GLY A 149 7.93 -13.44 11.49
C GLY A 149 9.25 -12.68 11.61
N GLU A 150 10.03 -12.58 10.54
CA GLU A 150 11.34 -11.91 10.59
C GLU A 150 11.23 -10.39 10.44
N ARG A 151 11.95 -9.64 11.28
CA ARG A 151 11.99 -8.18 11.22
C ARG A 151 12.54 -7.73 9.87
N LEU A 152 11.84 -6.84 9.18
CA LEU A 152 12.32 -6.32 7.89
C LEU A 152 13.65 -5.59 8.08
N VAL A 153 14.60 -5.81 7.17
CA VAL A 153 15.82 -5.03 7.15
C VAL A 153 15.45 -3.57 6.88
N SER A 154 15.87 -2.66 7.74
CA SER A 154 15.73 -1.22 7.53
C SER A 154 17.09 -0.57 7.39
N ILE A 155 17.25 0.30 6.40
CA ILE A 155 18.49 1.08 6.23
C ILE A 155 18.48 2.25 7.23
N SER A 156 19.28 2.13 8.28
CA SER A 156 19.40 3.14 9.33
C SER A 156 19.80 4.54 8.83
N GLY A 157 19.45 5.55 9.63
CA GLY A 157 19.74 6.95 9.33
C GLY A 157 18.86 7.55 8.23
N SER A 158 19.00 8.86 8.04
CA SER A 158 18.28 9.59 6.98
C SER A 158 19.13 9.69 5.71
N PRO A 159 18.53 9.69 4.51
CA PRO A 159 19.24 10.03 3.28
C PRO A 159 19.97 11.37 3.41
N VAL A 160 21.16 11.47 2.82
CA VAL A 160 21.93 12.72 2.79
C VAL A 160 21.26 13.75 1.88
N SER A 161 21.38 15.03 2.22
CA SER A 161 20.87 16.11 1.37
C SER A 161 21.67 16.18 0.07
N PRO A 162 21.03 16.26 -1.11
CA PRO A 162 21.73 16.49 -2.37
C PRO A 162 22.52 17.81 -2.42
N VAL A 163 22.16 18.78 -1.58
CA VAL A 163 22.81 20.11 -1.54
C VAL A 163 24.16 20.06 -0.80
N ASN A 164 24.29 19.14 0.17
CA ASN A 164 25.49 19.03 1.00
C ASN A 164 25.91 17.57 1.11
N LEU A 165 26.49 17.05 0.03
CA LEU A 165 26.98 15.67 -0.01
C LEU A 165 28.28 15.53 0.79
N PRO A 166 28.43 14.44 1.57
CA PRO A 166 29.65 14.21 2.32
C PRO A 166 30.84 13.98 1.38
N ILE A 167 32.04 14.25 1.89
CA ILE A 167 33.28 13.82 1.23
C ILE A 167 33.29 12.28 1.21
N GLY A 168 33.62 11.69 0.06
CA GLY A 168 33.62 10.25 -0.10
C GLY A 168 32.33 9.68 -0.69
N CYS A 169 31.97 8.47 -0.26
CA CYS A 169 30.75 7.76 -0.62
C CYS A 169 29.55 8.36 0.13
N ALA A 170 28.57 8.85 -0.63
CA ALA A 170 27.34 9.40 -0.07
C ALA A 170 26.54 8.43 0.81
N PHE A 171 26.72 7.12 0.61
CA PHE A 171 26.06 6.08 1.41
C PHE A 171 26.86 5.67 2.66
N ALA A 172 28.12 6.09 2.81
CA ALA A 172 28.97 5.70 3.94
C ALA A 172 28.32 5.91 5.32
N PRO A 173 27.61 7.03 5.61
CA PRO A 173 26.98 7.24 6.92
C PRO A 173 25.89 6.22 7.28
N ARG A 174 25.38 5.48 6.29
CA ARG A 174 24.29 4.50 6.44
C ARG A 174 24.72 3.09 6.07
N CYS A 175 25.99 2.90 5.68
CA CYS A 175 26.51 1.63 5.20
C CYS A 175 27.07 0.81 6.37
N PRO A 176 26.54 -0.39 6.67
CA PRO A 176 27.10 -1.26 7.71
C PRO A 176 28.53 -1.74 7.42
N ALA A 177 28.95 -1.67 6.15
CA ALA A 177 30.31 -1.98 5.70
C ALA A 177 31.15 -0.73 5.42
N ALA A 178 30.80 0.44 5.98
CA ALA A 178 31.64 1.62 5.86
C ALA A 178 33.02 1.38 6.52
N SER A 179 34.07 1.89 5.86
CA SER A 179 35.43 1.96 6.40
C SER A 179 36.07 3.29 5.97
N ASP A 180 37.31 3.55 6.40
CA ASP A 180 38.02 4.81 6.09
C ASP A 180 38.14 5.10 4.59
N VAL A 181 38.25 4.05 3.76
CA VAL A 181 38.28 4.19 2.29
C VAL A 181 36.99 4.81 1.75
N CYS A 182 35.85 4.56 2.42
CA CYS A 182 34.55 5.07 2.00
C CYS A 182 34.38 6.56 2.26
N THR A 183 35.09 7.16 3.21
CA THR A 183 35.01 8.61 3.51
C THR A 183 36.11 9.41 2.82
N ALA A 184 37.15 8.75 2.31
CA ALA A 184 38.28 9.40 1.66
C ALA A 184 38.01 9.81 0.18
N LYS A 185 37.36 8.95 -0.62
CA LYS A 185 37.10 9.22 -2.05
C LYS A 185 35.70 8.76 -2.46
N THR A 186 35.03 9.56 -3.29
CA THR A 186 33.76 9.14 -3.90
C THR A 186 34.02 7.98 -4.86
N PRO A 187 33.37 6.82 -4.68
CA PRO A 187 33.55 5.68 -5.57
C PRO A 187 33.02 6.01 -6.97
N GLU A 188 33.81 5.65 -7.98
CA GLU A 188 33.42 5.74 -9.39
C GLU A 188 32.60 4.50 -9.76
N LEU A 189 31.69 4.64 -10.73
CA LEU A 189 30.94 3.53 -11.28
C LEU A 189 31.86 2.72 -12.19
N VAL A 190 32.32 1.56 -11.72
CA VAL A 190 33.30 0.72 -12.42
C VAL A 190 32.73 -0.67 -12.71
N ASN A 191 33.28 -1.36 -13.71
CA ASN A 191 32.87 -2.73 -14.04
C ASN A 191 33.16 -3.67 -12.87
N PHE A 192 32.12 -4.35 -12.39
CA PHE A 192 32.23 -5.49 -11.47
C PHE A 192 32.25 -6.82 -12.25
N SER A 193 31.46 -6.89 -13.32
CA SER A 193 31.43 -7.99 -14.31
C SER A 193 31.30 -7.37 -15.72
N PRO A 194 31.36 -8.17 -16.81
CA PRO A 194 31.14 -7.66 -18.16
C PRO A 194 29.79 -6.96 -18.38
N THR A 195 28.80 -7.29 -17.56
CA THR A 195 27.39 -6.87 -17.68
C THR A 195 26.95 -5.97 -16.53
N ARG A 196 27.79 -5.76 -15.50
CA ARG A 196 27.44 -5.03 -14.28
C ARG A 196 28.51 -4.02 -13.88
N MET A 197 28.07 -2.83 -13.49
CA MET A 197 28.89 -1.80 -12.89
C MET A 197 28.40 -1.46 -11.49
N THR A 198 29.31 -1.17 -10.57
CA THR A 198 28.97 -0.76 -9.20
C THR A 198 29.89 0.38 -8.74
N ALA A 199 29.36 1.25 -7.88
CA ALA A 199 30.09 2.37 -7.29
C ALA A 199 30.36 2.08 -5.80
N CYS A 200 31.09 1.00 -5.53
CA CYS A 200 31.52 0.60 -4.19
C CYS A 200 33.03 0.35 -4.15
N ALA A 201 33.76 1.10 -3.33
CA ALA A 201 35.21 0.90 -3.15
C ALA A 201 35.57 -0.47 -2.55
N ARG A 202 34.60 -1.16 -1.93
CA ARG A 202 34.75 -2.47 -1.29
C ARG A 202 34.02 -3.59 -2.03
N GLN A 203 33.68 -3.38 -3.31
CA GLN A 203 32.83 -4.29 -4.10
C GLN A 203 33.24 -5.77 -4.04
N THR A 204 34.53 -6.10 -3.94
CA THR A 204 35.05 -7.47 -3.85
C THR A 204 34.84 -8.13 -2.49
N GLU A 205 34.67 -7.34 -1.43
CA GLU A 205 34.46 -7.84 -0.06
C GLU A 205 32.97 -8.00 0.28
N ILE A 206 32.09 -7.24 -0.38
CA ILE A 206 30.65 -7.17 -0.06
C ILE A 206 30.00 -8.56 -0.10
N PHE A 207 30.32 -9.38 -1.11
CA PHE A 207 29.78 -10.72 -1.22
C PHE A 207 30.13 -11.59 0.00
N GLY A 208 31.40 -11.61 0.41
CA GLY A 208 31.83 -12.36 1.59
C GLY A 208 31.24 -11.82 2.90
N LEU A 209 31.03 -10.51 3.02
CA LEU A 209 30.36 -9.90 4.16
C LEU A 209 28.86 -10.25 4.21
N GLN A 210 28.23 -10.41 3.05
CA GLN A 210 26.82 -10.79 2.94
C GLN A 210 26.63 -12.26 3.35
N ASP A 211 27.45 -13.17 2.83
CA ASP A 211 27.42 -14.60 3.18
C ASP A 211 27.71 -14.84 4.67
N ALA A 212 28.58 -14.01 5.25
CA ALA A 212 28.89 -14.07 6.68
C ALA A 212 27.80 -13.45 7.58
N GLY A 213 26.70 -12.95 7.03
CA GLY A 213 25.63 -12.27 7.80
C GLY A 213 26.06 -10.95 8.45
N LYS A 214 27.18 -10.36 7.99
CA LYS A 214 27.76 -9.13 8.56
C LYS A 214 27.20 -7.85 7.94
N LEU A 215 26.43 -7.97 6.86
CA LEU A 215 25.73 -6.88 6.20
C LEU A 215 24.25 -6.93 6.57
N PHE A 216 23.72 -5.81 7.09
CA PHE A 216 22.32 -5.64 7.51
C PHE A 216 21.78 -6.85 8.26
N GLN A 217 22.09 -6.92 9.57
CA GLN A 217 21.61 -7.99 10.42
C GLN A 217 20.07 -8.02 10.41
N GLU A 218 19.52 -9.18 10.10
CA GLU A 218 18.12 -9.49 10.36
C GLU A 218 17.93 -9.45 11.87
N GLY A 219 17.07 -8.55 12.34
CA GLY A 219 16.74 -8.48 13.76
C GLY A 219 16.03 -9.75 14.19
N VAL A 220 16.06 -10.05 15.50
CA VAL A 220 15.25 -11.14 16.06
C VAL A 220 13.81 -10.94 15.58
N ALA A 221 13.23 -12.01 15.04
CA ALA A 221 11.83 -12.08 14.66
C ALA A 221 10.98 -11.42 15.76
N HIS A 222 10.12 -10.47 15.39
CA HIS A 222 9.04 -10.11 16.30
C HIS A 222 8.22 -11.38 16.45
N ALA A 223 8.32 -12.01 17.61
CA ALA A 223 7.50 -13.15 17.94
C ALA A 223 6.06 -12.65 17.83
N GLY A 224 5.38 -13.01 16.74
CA GLY A 224 4.00 -12.60 16.49
C GLY A 224 3.25 -12.74 17.80
N VAL A 225 2.64 -11.63 18.23
CA VAL A 225 2.14 -11.45 19.59
C VAL A 225 1.30 -12.68 19.93
N SER A 226 1.84 -13.56 20.78
CA SER A 226 1.09 -14.65 21.40
C SER A 226 0.22 -14.04 22.50
N SER A 227 -0.61 -13.03 22.16
CA SER A 227 -1.66 -12.61 23.08
C SER A 227 -2.64 -13.78 23.13
N THR A 228 -2.68 -14.42 24.29
CA THR A 228 -3.65 -15.48 24.63
C THR A 228 -5.02 -14.89 24.98
N SER A 229 -5.18 -13.56 24.84
CA SER A 229 -6.42 -12.87 25.14
C SER A 229 -7.35 -12.95 23.93
N ASP A 230 -8.45 -13.69 24.09
CA ASP A 230 -9.58 -13.69 23.17
C ASP A 230 -10.50 -12.47 23.38
N GLU A 231 -10.10 -11.48 24.20
CA GLU A 231 -10.87 -10.26 24.44
C GLU A 231 -11.05 -9.46 23.15
N VAL A 232 -12.31 -9.24 22.78
CA VAL A 232 -12.70 -8.42 21.63
C VAL A 232 -12.71 -6.95 22.05
N VAL A 233 -11.84 -6.15 21.42
CA VAL A 233 -11.72 -4.70 21.71
C VAL A 233 -12.51 -3.85 20.72
N LEU A 234 -12.78 -4.36 19.52
CA LEU A 234 -13.65 -3.74 18.53
C LEU A 234 -14.48 -4.82 17.84
N GLU A 235 -15.78 -4.62 17.81
CA GLU A 235 -16.73 -5.48 17.11
C GLU A 235 -17.65 -4.62 16.24
N VAL A 236 -17.73 -4.98 14.96
CA VAL A 236 -18.63 -4.36 13.98
C VAL A 236 -19.55 -5.45 13.47
N ARG A 237 -20.86 -5.21 13.50
CA ARG A 237 -21.87 -6.16 13.02
C ARG A 237 -22.83 -5.49 12.05
N GLY A 238 -22.96 -6.05 10.84
CA GLY A 238 -23.94 -5.67 9.83
C GLY A 238 -23.88 -4.19 9.43
N LEU A 239 -22.69 -3.59 9.42
CA LEU A 239 -22.53 -2.16 9.14
C LEU A 239 -22.99 -1.83 7.72
N GLN A 240 -23.81 -0.78 7.57
CA GLN A 240 -24.29 -0.31 6.28
C GLN A 240 -24.20 1.21 6.14
N LYS A 241 -23.82 1.66 4.95
CA LYS A 241 -23.76 3.07 4.59
C LYS A 241 -23.98 3.31 3.11
N THR A 242 -24.91 4.22 2.81
CA THR A 242 -25.13 4.77 1.48
C THR A 242 -24.85 6.28 1.42
N PHE A 243 -24.44 6.76 0.24
CA PHE A 243 -24.31 8.19 -0.02
C PHE A 243 -25.16 8.59 -1.23
N PRO A 244 -25.96 9.68 -1.16
CA PRO A 244 -26.76 10.10 -2.29
C PRO A 244 -25.87 10.62 -3.43
N LEU A 245 -26.10 10.15 -4.65
CA LEU A 245 -25.54 10.76 -5.85
C LEU A 245 -26.39 11.97 -6.24
N LEU A 246 -25.75 13.14 -6.31
CA LEU A 246 -26.39 14.40 -6.69
C LEU A 246 -25.91 14.84 -8.08
N LYS A 247 -26.83 15.29 -8.95
CA LYS A 247 -26.52 15.82 -10.30
C LYS A 247 -27.13 17.21 -10.46
N GLY A 248 -26.40 18.11 -11.12
CA GLY A 248 -26.81 19.49 -11.42
C GLY A 248 -25.98 20.55 -10.67
N SER A 249 -25.57 21.60 -11.39
CA SER A 249 -24.69 22.68 -10.91
C SER A 249 -25.45 23.80 -10.16
N LEU A 250 -26.72 24.06 -10.52
CA LEU A 250 -27.57 25.06 -9.84
C LEU A 250 -28.65 24.42 -8.93
N MET A 251 -29.19 23.27 -9.31
CA MET A 251 -30.14 22.47 -8.51
C MET A 251 -29.63 21.04 -8.42
N ARG A 252 -29.26 20.59 -7.21
CA ARG A 252 -28.73 19.25 -6.96
C ARG A 252 -29.88 18.24 -6.82
N ARG A 253 -30.19 17.49 -7.87
CA ARG A 253 -31.21 16.41 -7.85
C ARG A 253 -30.54 15.07 -7.54
N ARG A 254 -31.17 14.27 -6.66
CA ARG A 254 -30.70 12.90 -6.37
C ARG A 254 -30.95 12.00 -7.57
N VAL A 255 -29.89 11.40 -8.10
CA VAL A 255 -29.90 10.51 -9.27
C VAL A 255 -29.55 9.05 -8.91
N GLY A 256 -29.18 8.77 -7.66
CA GLY A 256 -28.89 7.43 -7.17
C GLY A 256 -28.36 7.41 -5.74
N SER A 257 -27.87 6.26 -5.30
CA SER A 257 -27.16 6.07 -4.03
C SER A 257 -25.92 5.19 -4.27
N VAL A 258 -24.78 5.56 -3.69
CA VAL A 258 -23.55 4.75 -3.65
C VAL A 258 -23.58 3.91 -2.39
N TYR A 259 -23.57 2.57 -2.51
CA TYR A 259 -23.38 1.68 -1.37
C TYR A 259 -21.89 1.64 -1.02
N ALA A 260 -21.49 2.42 -0.02
CA ALA A 260 -20.10 2.48 0.42
C ALA A 260 -19.76 1.32 1.37
N VAL A 261 -20.71 0.93 2.22
CA VAL A 261 -20.59 -0.20 3.15
C VAL A 261 -21.91 -0.96 3.15
N ASP A 262 -21.86 -2.29 3.09
CA ASP A 262 -23.05 -3.13 2.98
C ASP A 262 -22.87 -4.50 3.65
N GLY A 263 -23.25 -4.55 4.92
CA GLY A 263 -23.24 -5.75 5.75
C GLY A 263 -21.82 -6.14 6.20
N VAL A 264 -21.01 -5.17 6.61
CA VAL A 264 -19.63 -5.46 7.05
C VAL A 264 -19.63 -5.93 8.50
N ASP A 265 -19.01 -7.08 8.71
CA ASP A 265 -18.70 -7.66 10.02
C ASP A 265 -17.18 -7.66 10.24
N LEU A 266 -16.70 -7.16 11.38
CA LEU A 266 -15.28 -7.12 11.74
C LEU A 266 -15.11 -7.40 13.23
N VAL A 267 -14.06 -8.13 13.59
CA VAL A 267 -13.69 -8.42 14.97
C VAL A 267 -12.20 -8.19 15.14
N LEU A 268 -11.83 -7.26 16.01
CA LEU A 268 -10.45 -7.01 16.43
C LEU A 268 -10.29 -7.39 17.89
N ARG A 269 -9.25 -8.18 18.16
CA ARG A 269 -8.91 -8.69 19.49
C ARG A 269 -7.75 -7.90 20.10
N GLN A 270 -7.68 -7.91 21.41
CA GLN A 270 -6.66 -7.17 22.15
C GLN A 270 -5.24 -7.63 21.80
N GLY A 271 -4.35 -6.68 21.54
CA GLY A 271 -2.94 -6.93 21.23
C GLY A 271 -2.73 -7.51 19.83
N ARG A 272 -3.79 -7.72 19.05
CA ARG A 272 -3.74 -8.27 17.69
C ARG A 272 -3.95 -7.19 16.65
N SER A 273 -3.63 -7.51 15.40
CA SER A 273 -3.82 -6.64 14.25
C SER A 273 -4.80 -7.26 13.25
N LEU A 274 -5.82 -6.47 12.87
CA LEU A 274 -6.78 -6.81 11.82
C LEU A 274 -6.52 -5.93 10.60
N ALA A 275 -6.21 -6.55 9.45
CA ALA A 275 -6.09 -5.84 8.20
C ALA A 275 -7.42 -5.76 7.44
N LEU A 276 -7.78 -4.58 6.95
CA LEU A 276 -8.88 -4.37 6.01
C LEU A 276 -8.30 -4.02 4.64
N VAL A 277 -8.49 -4.90 3.66
CA VAL A 277 -7.86 -4.80 2.33
C VAL A 277 -8.88 -4.80 1.20
N GLY A 278 -8.49 -4.30 0.02
CA GLY A 278 -9.28 -4.39 -1.21
C GLY A 278 -8.93 -3.29 -2.21
N GLU A 279 -9.47 -3.39 -3.44
CA GLU A 279 -9.31 -2.40 -4.50
C GLU A 279 -9.71 -0.97 -4.05
N SER A 280 -9.16 0.04 -4.72
CA SER A 280 -9.49 1.44 -4.45
C SER A 280 -10.99 1.70 -4.63
N GLY A 281 -11.60 2.42 -3.67
CA GLY A 281 -13.03 2.72 -3.71
C GLY A 281 -13.96 1.59 -3.24
N CYS A 282 -13.43 0.50 -2.68
CA CYS A 282 -14.28 -0.59 -2.16
C CYS A 282 -14.99 -0.29 -0.83
N GLY A 283 -14.69 0.82 -0.14
CA GLY A 283 -15.38 1.25 1.09
C GLY A 283 -14.52 1.33 2.37
N LYS A 284 -13.22 0.95 2.31
CA LYS A 284 -12.33 0.86 3.49
C LYS A 284 -12.30 2.13 4.35
N THR A 285 -12.02 3.29 3.74
CA THR A 285 -11.97 4.59 4.43
C THR A 285 -13.33 4.97 5.00
N THR A 286 -14.44 4.66 4.31
CA THR A 286 -15.79 4.88 4.85
C THR A 286 -16.01 4.05 6.11
N THR A 287 -15.72 2.75 6.06
CA THR A 287 -15.80 1.86 7.23
C THR A 287 -14.96 2.39 8.40
N LEU A 288 -13.74 2.88 8.13
CA LEU A 288 -12.87 3.45 9.16
C LEU A 288 -13.47 4.71 9.82
N LEU A 289 -14.01 5.63 9.02
CA LEU A 289 -14.64 6.85 9.52
C LEU A 289 -15.91 6.57 10.35
N GLU A 290 -16.65 5.51 10.00
CA GLU A 290 -17.79 5.05 10.79
C GLU A 290 -17.36 4.46 12.14
N ILE A 291 -16.31 3.63 12.16
CA ILE A 291 -15.73 3.08 13.40
C ILE A 291 -15.22 4.20 14.32
N LEU A 292 -14.62 5.25 13.75
CA LEU A 292 -14.16 6.43 14.50
C LEU A 292 -15.29 7.36 14.96
N ASN A 293 -16.55 7.04 14.66
CA ASN A 293 -17.72 7.88 14.93
C ASN A 293 -17.58 9.31 14.36
N LEU A 294 -16.94 9.43 13.19
CA LEU A 294 -16.86 10.66 12.40
C LEU A 294 -18.02 10.75 11.39
N VAL A 295 -18.55 9.60 10.99
CA VAL A 295 -19.75 9.45 10.18
C VAL A 295 -20.68 8.45 10.86
N ALA A 296 -21.95 8.80 11.03
CA ALA A 296 -22.92 7.88 11.64
C ALA A 296 -23.31 6.76 10.65
N PRO A 297 -23.39 5.51 11.10
CA PRO A 297 -23.88 4.41 10.27
C PRO A 297 -25.38 4.54 9.97
N GLU A 298 -25.80 3.96 8.84
CA GLU A 298 -27.24 3.85 8.50
C GLU A 298 -27.88 2.64 9.17
N ALA A 299 -27.13 1.53 9.27
CA ALA A 299 -27.53 0.34 9.99
C ALA A 299 -26.29 -0.40 10.53
N GLY A 300 -26.54 -1.38 11.39
CA GLY A 300 -25.51 -2.15 12.09
C GLY A 300 -25.10 -1.54 13.42
N THR A 301 -24.20 -2.23 14.11
CA THR A 301 -23.73 -1.84 15.44
C THR A 301 -22.21 -1.85 15.48
N ILE A 302 -21.63 -0.85 16.16
CA ILE A 302 -20.20 -0.77 16.43
C ILE A 302 -20.03 -0.78 17.95
N SER A 303 -19.29 -1.74 18.47
CA SER A 303 -18.93 -1.86 19.89
C SER A 303 -17.42 -1.67 20.05
N ILE A 304 -17.03 -0.77 20.94
CA ILE A 304 -15.62 -0.46 21.23
C ILE A 304 -15.40 -0.65 22.73
N LEU A 305 -14.49 -1.56 23.09
CA LEU A 305 -14.21 -1.96 24.47
C LEU A 305 -15.49 -2.34 25.23
N GLY A 306 -16.37 -3.08 24.56
CA GLY A 306 -17.67 -3.52 25.09
C GLY A 306 -18.78 -2.46 25.12
N ARG A 307 -18.54 -1.24 24.61
CA ARG A 307 -19.52 -0.14 24.62
C ARG A 307 -20.06 0.13 23.21
N ASN A 308 -21.38 0.11 23.07
CA ASN A 308 -22.05 0.44 21.81
C ASN A 308 -21.91 1.95 21.49
N VAL A 309 -21.32 2.28 20.34
CA VAL A 309 -21.03 3.64 19.89
C VAL A 309 -22.30 4.49 19.72
N SER A 310 -23.43 3.90 19.33
CA SER A 310 -24.69 4.63 19.13
C SER A 310 -25.30 5.15 20.43
N GLU A 311 -24.98 4.51 21.55
CA GLU A 311 -25.55 4.80 22.88
C GLU A 311 -24.67 5.75 23.70
N LEU A 312 -23.47 6.11 23.20
CA LEU A 312 -22.52 6.93 23.93
C LEU A 312 -22.98 8.38 24.06
N THR A 313 -22.95 8.88 25.30
CA THR A 313 -23.10 10.31 25.61
C THR A 313 -21.90 11.12 25.09
N LYS A 314 -21.99 12.46 25.12
CA LYS A 314 -20.85 13.31 24.71
C LYS A 314 -19.59 13.06 25.56
N SER A 315 -19.74 12.85 26.87
CA SER A 315 -18.62 12.53 27.77
C SER A 315 -18.03 11.15 27.48
N ASP A 316 -18.88 10.15 27.21
CA ASP A 316 -18.39 8.81 26.90
C ASP A 316 -17.67 8.75 25.55
N ARG A 317 -18.12 9.54 24.57
CA ARG A 317 -17.42 9.70 23.28
C ARG A 317 -16.06 10.34 23.45
N LEU A 318 -15.94 11.36 24.30
CA LEU A 318 -14.65 11.98 24.59
C LEU A 318 -13.72 10.98 25.28
N ALA A 319 -14.21 10.22 26.25
CA ALA A 319 -13.44 9.16 26.90
C ALA A 319 -13.01 8.07 25.90
N MET A 320 -13.90 7.61 25.03
CA MET A 320 -13.61 6.63 23.98
C MET A 320 -12.52 7.12 23.02
N ARG A 321 -12.51 8.42 22.67
CA ARG A 321 -11.45 9.00 21.84
C ARG A 321 -10.07 8.88 22.49
N LYS A 322 -9.96 8.76 23.82
CA LYS A 322 -8.68 8.49 24.47
C LYS A 322 -8.16 7.09 24.12
N ASP A 323 -9.06 6.12 24.07
CA ASP A 323 -8.75 4.71 23.84
C ASP A 323 -8.60 4.35 22.35
N LEU A 324 -9.26 5.10 21.45
CA LEU A 324 -9.26 4.91 20.00
C LEU A 324 -8.65 6.11 19.28
N GLN A 325 -7.50 5.90 18.65
CA GLN A 325 -6.75 6.93 17.92
C GLN A 325 -6.57 6.55 16.45
N ILE A 326 -6.24 7.52 15.60
CA ILE A 326 -6.03 7.31 14.16
C ILE A 326 -4.69 7.90 13.70
N VAL A 327 -4.02 7.18 12.80
CA VAL A 327 -2.96 7.69 11.93
C VAL A 327 -3.52 7.72 10.51
N PHE A 328 -3.58 8.92 9.91
CA PHE A 328 -4.13 9.14 8.58
C PHE A 328 -3.12 8.79 7.46
N GLN A 329 -3.65 8.52 6.26
CA GLN A 329 -2.91 8.17 5.05
C GLN A 329 -1.85 9.20 4.63
N ASP A 330 -2.14 10.49 4.81
CA ASP A 330 -1.23 11.57 4.41
C ASP A 330 -0.69 12.33 5.64
N PRO A 331 0.57 12.08 6.05
CA PRO A 331 1.22 12.83 7.10
C PRO A 331 1.28 14.32 6.83
N PHE A 332 1.43 14.73 5.56
CA PHE A 332 1.53 16.13 5.15
C PHE A 332 0.24 16.88 5.42
N ALA A 333 -0.91 16.26 5.14
CA ALA A 333 -2.21 16.84 5.43
C ALA A 333 -2.56 16.79 6.93
N SER A 334 -2.01 15.83 7.66
CA SER A 334 -2.35 15.59 9.08
C SER A 334 -1.64 16.51 10.09
N LEU A 335 -0.51 17.10 9.72
CA LEU A 335 0.30 18.00 10.55
C LEU A 335 0.19 19.44 10.05
N ASP A 336 -0.14 20.41 10.92
CA ASP A 336 -0.17 21.83 10.52
C ASP A 336 1.27 22.31 10.25
N PRO A 337 1.62 22.72 9.01
CA PRO A 337 2.98 23.14 8.66
C PRO A 337 3.44 24.41 9.40
N ARG A 338 2.53 25.11 10.08
CA ARG A 338 2.82 26.35 10.82
C ARG A 338 3.03 26.11 12.31
N LEU A 339 2.88 24.88 12.79
CA LEU A 339 3.10 24.52 14.18
C LEU A 339 4.38 23.69 14.35
N PRO A 340 5.18 23.93 15.40
CA PRO A 340 6.23 23.02 15.82
C PRO A 340 5.69 21.61 16.08
N ILE A 341 6.52 20.60 15.85
CA ILE A 341 6.11 19.20 16.03
C ILE A 341 5.82 18.85 17.49
N GLY A 342 6.48 19.51 18.45
CA GLY A 342 6.18 19.37 19.87
C GLY A 342 4.75 19.78 20.20
N ASP A 343 4.30 20.92 19.67
CA ASP A 343 2.94 21.43 19.85
C ASP A 343 1.91 20.51 19.17
N ALA A 344 2.23 20.00 17.97
CA ALA A 344 1.37 19.04 17.27
C ALA A 344 1.18 17.73 18.04
N ILE A 345 2.22 17.26 18.76
CA ILE A 345 2.13 16.06 19.63
C ILE A 345 1.44 16.40 20.96
N ALA A 346 1.59 17.63 21.47
CA ALA A 346 0.95 18.10 22.70
C ALA A 346 -0.55 18.37 22.54
N GLU A 347 -1.02 18.73 21.34
CA GLU A 347 -2.42 19.10 21.06
C GLU A 347 -3.45 18.10 21.63
N PRO A 348 -3.33 16.76 21.45
CA PRO A 348 -4.24 15.81 22.08
C PRO A 348 -4.19 15.86 23.62
N LEU A 349 -3.02 16.09 24.21
CA LEU A 349 -2.85 16.18 25.67
C LEU A 349 -3.52 17.43 26.24
N GLU A 350 -3.37 18.56 25.56
CA GLU A 350 -4.03 19.83 25.88
C GLU A 350 -5.55 19.70 25.84
N ASN A 351 -6.07 19.09 24.77
CA ASN A 351 -7.52 18.86 24.59
C ASN A 351 -8.13 17.98 25.70
N PHE A 352 -7.31 17.17 26.39
CA PHE A 352 -7.71 16.35 27.52
C PHE A 352 -7.30 16.93 28.89
N GLY A 353 -6.86 18.20 28.92
CA GLY A 353 -6.62 18.95 30.16
C GLY A 353 -5.36 18.54 30.93
N MET A 354 -4.37 17.93 30.27
CA MET A 354 -3.08 17.63 30.90
C MET A 354 -2.33 18.93 31.25
N ALA A 355 -1.60 18.98 32.36
CA ALA A 355 -0.83 20.16 32.74
C ALA A 355 0.39 20.37 31.83
N PRO A 356 0.79 21.62 31.51
CA PRO A 356 1.90 21.89 30.57
C PRO A 356 3.24 21.22 30.92
N GLN A 357 3.55 21.06 32.20
CA GLN A 357 4.77 20.37 32.64
C GLN A 357 4.75 18.88 32.28
N ASP A 358 3.60 18.23 32.46
CA ASP A 358 3.42 16.82 32.12
C ASP A 358 3.34 16.62 30.60
N GLN A 359 2.77 17.59 29.87
CA GLN A 359 2.75 17.59 28.41
C GLN A 359 4.17 17.57 27.83
N ASN A 360 5.05 18.48 28.27
CA ASN A 360 6.43 18.53 27.78
C ASN A 360 7.20 17.23 28.07
N LYS A 361 7.04 16.67 29.27
CA LYS A 361 7.65 15.38 29.63
C LYS A 361 7.15 14.27 28.72
N ARG A 362 5.85 14.23 28.45
CA ARG A 362 5.23 13.22 27.58
C ARG A 362 5.65 13.37 26.12
N VAL A 363 5.76 14.60 25.60
CA VAL A 363 6.24 14.86 24.23
C VAL A 363 7.66 14.33 24.05
N ILE A 364 8.55 14.57 25.02
CA ILE A 364 9.93 14.06 24.99
C ILE A 364 9.95 12.53 24.94
N GLU A 365 9.18 11.87 25.83
CA GLU A 365 9.06 10.41 25.85
C GLU A 365 8.54 9.85 24.52
N LEU A 366 7.53 10.49 23.92
CA LEU A 366 6.95 10.05 22.65
C LEU A 366 7.93 10.20 21.47
N LEU A 367 8.70 11.29 21.44
CA LEU A 367 9.73 11.49 20.41
C LEU A 367 10.81 10.41 20.51
N GLU A 368 11.30 10.13 21.71
CA GLU A 368 12.28 9.06 21.95
C GLU A 368 11.72 7.69 21.58
N LEU A 369 10.46 7.42 21.94
CA LEU A 369 9.77 6.16 21.66
C LEU A 369 9.67 5.88 20.15
N VAL A 370 9.46 6.91 19.32
CA VAL A 370 9.42 6.76 17.86
C VAL A 370 10.80 6.91 17.19
N GLY A 371 11.87 7.05 17.98
CA GLY A 371 13.25 7.12 17.50
C GLY A 371 13.67 8.50 16.96
N LEU A 372 13.09 9.57 17.48
CA LEU A 372 13.46 10.97 17.19
C LEU A 372 14.17 11.60 18.40
N ASN A 373 15.04 12.58 18.14
CA ASN A 373 15.68 13.35 19.21
C ASN A 373 14.69 14.37 19.78
N SER A 374 14.60 14.46 21.10
CA SER A 374 13.74 15.40 21.84
C SER A 374 14.04 16.87 21.53
N GLU A 375 15.28 17.21 21.19
CA GLU A 375 15.68 18.56 20.75
C GLU A 375 14.96 18.99 19.45
N GLN A 376 14.44 18.03 18.69
CA GLN A 376 13.71 18.32 17.44
C GLN A 376 12.28 18.80 17.69
N ALA A 377 11.78 18.82 18.93
CA ALA A 377 10.41 19.25 19.26
C ALA A 377 10.09 20.68 18.78
N SER A 378 11.09 21.56 18.69
CA SER A 378 10.94 22.94 18.23
C SER A 378 10.94 23.09 16.70
N LYS A 379 11.20 22.01 15.96
CA LYS A 379 11.25 22.02 14.49
C LYS A 379 9.87 21.92 13.87
N TYR A 380 9.75 22.38 12.64
CA TYR A 380 8.52 22.37 11.85
C TYR A 380 8.44 21.11 10.96
N PRO A 381 7.22 20.66 10.59
CA PRO A 381 7.05 19.45 9.77
C PRO A 381 7.88 19.44 8.49
N ASN A 382 8.06 20.57 7.82
CA ASN A 382 8.83 20.69 6.58
C ASN A 382 10.32 20.35 6.73
N GLU A 383 10.86 20.38 7.95
CA GLU A 383 12.25 20.04 8.26
C GLU A 383 12.50 18.54 8.44
N PHE A 384 11.43 17.72 8.40
CA PHE A 384 11.51 16.28 8.55
C PHE A 384 11.30 15.56 7.21
N SER A 385 11.96 14.40 7.06
CA SER A 385 11.68 13.46 5.96
C SER A 385 10.28 12.86 6.07
N GLY A 386 9.73 12.31 4.98
CA GLY A 386 8.41 11.67 4.99
C GLY A 386 8.26 10.59 6.07
N GLY A 387 9.30 9.76 6.26
CA GLY A 387 9.31 8.74 7.32
C GLY A 387 9.33 9.31 8.74
N GLN A 388 10.04 10.42 8.96
CA GLN A 388 10.04 11.08 10.27
C GLN A 388 8.69 11.75 10.54
N ARG A 389 8.05 12.35 9.53
CA ARG A 389 6.68 12.87 9.66
C ARG A 389 5.68 11.77 10.00
N GLN A 390 5.81 10.59 9.38
CA GLN A 390 5.01 9.42 9.75
C GLN A 390 5.22 9.02 11.22
N ARG A 391 6.46 8.99 11.69
CA ARG A 391 6.80 8.71 13.10
C ARG A 391 6.18 9.75 14.04
N ILE A 392 6.19 11.03 13.67
CA ILE A 392 5.53 12.11 14.42
C ILE A 392 4.01 11.90 14.46
N ALA A 393 3.39 11.51 13.34
CA ALA A 393 1.96 11.21 13.31
C ALA A 393 1.61 10.02 14.23
N ILE A 394 2.46 8.99 14.27
CA ILE A 394 2.33 7.86 15.20
C ILE A 394 2.50 8.34 16.65
N ALA A 395 3.51 9.16 16.95
CA ALA A 395 3.75 9.73 18.28
C ALA A 395 2.53 10.52 18.78
N ARG A 396 1.93 11.35 17.92
CA ARG A 396 0.71 12.10 18.21
C ARG A 396 -0.47 11.17 18.54
N ALA A 397 -0.66 10.09 17.77
CA ALA A 397 -1.70 9.10 18.06
C ALA A 397 -1.46 8.36 19.39
N LEU A 398 -0.20 8.18 19.81
CA LEU A 398 0.16 7.54 21.07
C LEU A 398 0.06 8.47 22.29
N ALA A 399 -0.18 9.76 22.08
CA ALA A 399 -0.12 10.77 23.14
C ALA A 399 -1.01 10.40 24.34
N LEU A 400 -2.20 9.89 24.06
CA LEU A 400 -3.23 9.58 25.05
C LEU A 400 -3.17 8.17 25.65
N ASN A 401 -2.16 7.36 25.32
CA ASN A 401 -2.06 5.93 25.66
C ASN A 401 -3.27 5.13 25.16
N PRO A 402 -3.53 5.09 23.84
CA PRO A 402 -4.68 4.38 23.29
C PRO A 402 -4.56 2.87 23.50
N LYS A 403 -5.69 2.17 23.40
CA LYS A 403 -5.74 0.70 23.30
C LYS A 403 -5.86 0.23 21.86
N ILE A 404 -6.47 1.04 21.00
CA ILE A 404 -6.73 0.75 19.60
C ILE A 404 -6.19 1.91 18.75
N ILE A 405 -5.43 1.57 17.71
CA ILE A 405 -5.01 2.53 16.69
C ILE A 405 -5.53 2.08 15.33
N ALA A 406 -6.32 2.95 14.71
CA ALA A 406 -6.69 2.90 13.30
C ALA A 406 -5.53 3.42 12.45
N LEU A 407 -5.00 2.58 11.57
CA LEU A 407 -3.88 2.92 10.69
C LEU A 407 -4.41 2.95 9.25
N ASP A 408 -4.66 4.15 8.71
CA ASP A 408 -5.11 4.31 7.33
C ASP A 408 -3.91 4.43 6.41
N GLU A 409 -3.54 3.35 5.72
CA GLU A 409 -2.39 3.29 4.80
C GLU A 409 -1.10 3.97 5.31
N PRO A 410 -0.58 3.58 6.49
CA PRO A 410 0.46 4.33 7.20
C PRO A 410 1.84 4.32 6.51
N VAL A 411 1.98 3.66 5.35
CA VAL A 411 3.25 3.51 4.64
C VAL A 411 3.16 3.70 3.11
N SER A 412 2.01 4.08 2.57
CA SER A 412 1.80 4.12 1.11
C SER A 412 2.64 5.19 0.40
N ALA A 413 2.91 6.32 1.07
CA ALA A 413 3.71 7.43 0.54
C ALA A 413 5.21 7.37 0.90
N LEU A 414 5.71 6.21 1.35
CA LEU A 414 7.09 6.05 1.84
C LEU A 414 7.94 5.15 0.95
N ASP A 415 9.19 5.56 0.75
CA ASP A 415 10.24 4.74 0.12
C ASP A 415 10.40 3.39 0.83
N VAL A 416 10.77 2.35 0.08
CA VAL A 416 10.88 0.96 0.56
C VAL A 416 11.67 0.82 1.86
N SER A 417 12.85 1.45 1.96
CA SER A 417 13.67 1.35 3.19
C SER A 417 13.04 2.06 4.40
N VAL A 418 12.31 3.14 4.14
CA VAL A 418 11.64 3.94 5.19
C VAL A 418 10.38 3.23 5.67
N ARG A 419 9.61 2.66 4.73
CA ARG A 419 8.47 1.77 4.98
C ARG A 419 8.85 0.65 5.95
N ALA A 420 9.91 -0.11 5.66
CA ALA A 420 10.40 -1.18 6.55
C ALA A 420 10.67 -0.67 7.97
N GLY A 421 11.31 0.49 8.11
CA GLY A 421 11.57 1.12 9.40
C GLY A 421 10.31 1.52 10.18
N VAL A 422 9.25 1.96 9.50
CA VAL A 422 7.96 2.30 10.12
C VAL A 422 7.19 1.03 10.51
N LEU A 423 7.20 -0.02 9.69
CA LEU A 423 6.56 -1.29 10.03
C LEU A 423 7.20 -1.95 11.26
N ASN A 424 8.53 -1.95 11.33
CA ASN A 424 9.26 -2.40 12.51
C ASN A 424 8.89 -1.59 13.76
N LEU A 425 8.74 -0.26 13.63
CA LEU A 425 8.30 0.59 14.75
C LEU A 425 6.89 0.20 15.20
N LEU A 426 5.95 0.00 14.27
CA LEU A 426 4.58 -0.40 14.61
C LEU A 426 4.55 -1.74 15.36
N ALA A 427 5.33 -2.72 14.90
CA ALA A 427 5.47 -4.02 15.58
C ALA A 427 6.05 -3.87 17.00
N GLU A 428 7.13 -3.09 17.17
CA GLU A 428 7.71 -2.81 18.48
C GLU A 428 6.71 -2.12 19.44
N LEU A 429 5.94 -1.17 18.93
CA LEU A 429 4.93 -0.46 19.71
C LEU A 429 3.77 -1.38 20.11
N GLN A 430 3.35 -2.28 19.22
CA GLN A 430 2.30 -3.26 19.50
C GLN A 430 2.70 -4.13 20.69
N GLU A 431 3.93 -4.63 20.68
CA GLU A 431 4.47 -5.49 21.73
C GLU A 431 4.67 -4.74 23.05
N LYS A 432 5.34 -3.58 23.01
CA LYS A 432 5.67 -2.80 24.22
C LYS A 432 4.44 -2.23 24.93
N LEU A 433 3.42 -1.83 24.16
CA LEU A 433 2.25 -1.13 24.68
C LEU A 433 0.96 -1.96 24.64
N ASN A 434 1.03 -3.22 24.19
CA ASN A 434 -0.12 -4.11 23.99
C ASN A 434 -1.24 -3.45 23.14
N LEU A 435 -0.85 -2.76 22.07
CA LEU A 435 -1.78 -2.05 21.19
C LEU A 435 -2.52 -3.02 20.28
N SER A 436 -3.75 -2.67 19.94
CA SER A 436 -4.53 -3.38 18.92
C SER A 436 -4.61 -2.52 17.66
N TYR A 437 -4.32 -3.08 16.49
CA TYR A 437 -4.29 -2.32 15.24
C TYR A 437 -5.45 -2.69 14.32
N LEU A 438 -6.18 -1.69 13.85
CA LEU A 438 -7.02 -1.80 12.66
C LEU A 438 -6.23 -1.22 11.49
N PHE A 439 -5.68 -2.07 10.64
CA PHE A 439 -4.74 -1.71 9.58
C PHE A 439 -5.43 -1.68 8.22
N VAL A 440 -5.59 -0.51 7.63
CA VAL A 440 -6.15 -0.37 6.26
C VAL A 440 -4.98 -0.29 5.28
N SER A 441 -4.99 -1.16 4.26
CA SER A 441 -3.96 -1.16 3.21
C SER A 441 -4.46 -1.76 1.91
N HIS A 442 -3.89 -1.32 0.79
CA HIS A 442 -4.00 -1.98 -0.50
C HIS A 442 -2.76 -2.86 -0.83
N ASP A 443 -1.67 -2.74 -0.08
CA ASP A 443 -0.44 -3.53 -0.22
C ASP A 443 -0.55 -4.80 0.63
N LEU A 444 -0.76 -5.94 -0.03
CA LEU A 444 -0.86 -7.25 0.62
C LEU A 444 0.48 -7.77 1.16
N SER A 445 1.61 -7.34 0.60
CA SER A 445 2.94 -7.72 1.11
C SER A 445 3.19 -7.12 2.49
N VAL A 446 2.73 -5.88 2.71
CA VAL A 446 2.75 -5.25 4.03
C VAL A 446 1.82 -5.98 5.01
N VAL A 447 0.62 -6.35 4.55
CA VAL A 447 -0.38 -7.03 5.37
C VAL A 447 0.13 -8.40 5.85
N GLN A 448 0.78 -9.18 4.99
CA GLN A 448 1.42 -10.44 5.39
C GLN A 448 2.40 -10.28 6.55
N HIS A 449 3.08 -9.14 6.61
CA HIS A 449 4.11 -8.89 7.60
C HIS A 449 3.59 -8.34 8.93
N VAL A 450 2.49 -7.57 8.92
CA VAL A 450 2.03 -6.76 10.07
C VAL A 450 0.74 -7.29 10.70
N ALA A 451 -0.10 -7.96 9.93
CA ALA A 451 -1.44 -8.33 10.36
C ALA A 451 -1.52 -9.79 10.86
N ASP A 452 -2.27 -10.01 11.93
CA ASP A 452 -2.61 -11.35 12.41
C ASP A 452 -3.81 -11.93 11.64
N ASP A 453 -4.85 -11.09 11.47
CA ASP A 453 -6.11 -11.41 10.82
C ASP A 453 -6.35 -10.46 9.64
N ILE A 454 -7.09 -10.91 8.64
CA ILE A 454 -7.44 -10.13 7.45
C ILE A 454 -8.93 -10.19 7.14
N ALA A 455 -9.47 -9.10 6.62
CA ALA A 455 -10.78 -8.99 6.01
C ALA A 455 -10.64 -8.37 4.62
N VAL A 456 -10.97 -9.15 3.60
CA VAL A 456 -10.89 -8.78 2.18
C VAL A 456 -12.23 -8.18 1.75
N MET A 457 -12.22 -6.91 1.38
CA MET A 457 -13.39 -6.12 1.02
C MET A 457 -13.53 -5.96 -0.50
N TYR A 458 -14.72 -6.22 -1.01
CA TYR A 458 -15.09 -5.99 -2.41
C TYR A 458 -16.46 -5.30 -2.49
N LEU A 459 -16.50 -4.12 -3.11
CA LEU A 459 -17.71 -3.30 -3.26
C LEU A 459 -18.57 -3.25 -1.99
N GLY A 460 -18.06 -2.72 -0.88
CA GLY A 460 -18.87 -2.51 0.32
C GLY A 460 -19.00 -3.73 1.24
N SER A 461 -18.57 -4.94 0.84
CA SER A 461 -18.76 -6.15 1.64
C SER A 461 -17.48 -6.93 1.85
N ILE A 462 -17.39 -7.64 2.98
CA ILE A 462 -16.32 -8.61 3.22
C ILE A 462 -16.61 -9.88 2.45
N VAL A 463 -15.68 -10.29 1.60
CA VAL A 463 -15.81 -11.50 0.77
C VAL A 463 -15.02 -12.69 1.32
N GLU A 464 -13.99 -12.41 2.11
CA GLU A 464 -13.16 -13.43 2.75
C GLU A 464 -12.50 -12.83 3.99
N SER A 465 -12.43 -13.59 5.08
CA SER A 465 -11.76 -13.17 6.30
C SER A 465 -11.18 -14.35 7.08
N GLY A 466 -10.17 -14.11 7.90
CA GLY A 466 -9.53 -15.15 8.71
C GLY A 466 -8.08 -14.81 9.05
N PRO A 467 -7.33 -15.77 9.61
CA PRO A 467 -5.90 -15.60 9.87
C PRO A 467 -5.15 -15.33 8.56
N VAL A 468 -4.27 -14.33 8.56
CA VAL A 468 -3.50 -13.93 7.37
C VAL A 468 -2.78 -15.11 6.74
N ARG A 469 -2.14 -15.95 7.55
CA ARG A 469 -1.40 -17.13 7.07
C ARG A 469 -2.29 -18.12 6.31
N GLU A 470 -3.53 -18.32 6.77
CA GLU A 470 -4.47 -19.25 6.15
C GLU A 470 -5.07 -18.67 4.86
N VAL A 471 -5.50 -17.41 4.88
CA VAL A 471 -6.08 -16.74 3.70
C VAL A 471 -5.06 -16.57 2.58
N PHE A 472 -3.78 -16.33 2.89
CA PHE A 472 -2.73 -16.17 1.88
C PHE A 472 -2.28 -17.51 1.30
N ALA A 473 -2.22 -18.56 2.13
CA ALA A 473 -1.83 -19.90 1.67
C ALA A 473 -2.96 -20.59 0.89
N ASN A 474 -4.21 -20.45 1.35
CA ASN A 474 -5.37 -21.14 0.81
C ASN A 474 -6.53 -20.15 0.53
N PRO A 475 -6.34 -19.16 -0.36
CA PRO A 475 -7.38 -18.20 -0.71
C PRO A 475 -8.57 -18.89 -1.40
N GLN A 476 -9.74 -18.81 -0.76
CA GLN A 476 -10.95 -19.50 -1.20
C GLN A 476 -11.82 -18.63 -2.12
N HIS A 477 -11.81 -17.31 -1.95
CA HIS A 477 -12.59 -16.42 -2.80
C HIS A 477 -11.82 -16.11 -4.10
N PRO A 478 -12.44 -16.25 -5.29
CA PRO A 478 -11.76 -15.96 -6.58
C PRO A 478 -11.20 -14.53 -6.70
N TYR A 479 -11.78 -13.55 -6.02
CA TYR A 479 -11.22 -12.20 -5.92
C TYR A 479 -9.93 -12.16 -5.10
N THR A 480 -9.88 -12.81 -3.94
CA THR A 480 -8.67 -12.88 -3.09
C THR A 480 -7.52 -13.56 -3.84
N GLN A 481 -7.81 -14.64 -4.59
CA GLN A 481 -6.84 -15.27 -5.48
C GLN A 481 -6.29 -14.28 -6.52
N ALA A 482 -7.18 -13.50 -7.15
CA ALA A 482 -6.76 -12.52 -8.14
C ALA A 482 -5.90 -11.41 -7.53
N LEU A 483 -6.29 -10.87 -6.36
CA LEU A 483 -5.51 -9.88 -5.62
C LEU A 483 -4.09 -10.41 -5.32
N LEU A 484 -3.99 -11.58 -4.69
CA LEU A 484 -2.70 -12.20 -4.33
C LEU A 484 -1.85 -12.48 -5.56
N SER A 485 -2.47 -12.96 -6.66
CA SER A 485 -1.77 -13.23 -7.93
C SER A 485 -1.19 -11.98 -8.60
N ALA A 486 -1.75 -10.80 -8.31
CA ALA A 486 -1.36 -9.54 -8.91
C ALA A 486 -0.19 -8.84 -8.18
N VAL A 487 0.09 -9.23 -6.93
CA VAL A 487 1.17 -8.65 -6.12
C VAL A 487 2.53 -9.06 -6.72
N PRO A 488 3.40 -8.11 -7.12
CA PRO A 488 4.71 -8.44 -7.69
C PRO A 488 5.65 -9.08 -6.66
N ILE A 489 6.43 -10.08 -7.08
CA ILE A 489 7.48 -10.69 -6.25
C ILE A 489 8.85 -10.11 -6.67
N PRO A 490 9.69 -9.64 -5.73
CA PRO A 490 11.03 -9.11 -6.02
C PRO A 490 12.06 -10.23 -6.30
N ASP A 491 11.68 -11.22 -7.11
CA ASP A 491 12.54 -12.27 -7.64
C ASP A 491 12.25 -12.43 -9.14
N PRO A 492 13.18 -12.06 -10.04
CA PRO A 492 12.95 -12.09 -11.48
C PRO A 492 12.63 -13.48 -12.04
N LYS A 493 13.20 -14.55 -11.45
CA LYS A 493 13.00 -15.92 -11.93
C LYS A 493 11.63 -16.44 -11.53
N VAL A 494 11.20 -16.13 -10.31
CA VAL A 494 9.85 -16.50 -9.82
C VAL A 494 8.81 -15.68 -10.57
N GLU A 495 8.98 -14.36 -10.66
CA GLU A 495 7.99 -13.45 -11.21
C GLU A 495 7.72 -13.73 -12.70
N ARG A 496 8.76 -13.99 -13.51
CA ARG A 496 8.58 -14.32 -14.94
C ARG A 496 7.85 -15.64 -15.19
N ARG A 497 7.88 -16.58 -14.25
CA ARG A 497 7.19 -17.89 -14.37
C ARG A 497 5.75 -17.86 -13.85
N ARG A 498 5.38 -16.80 -13.13
CA ARG A 498 4.10 -16.71 -12.45
C ARG A 498 2.97 -16.41 -13.42
N LYS A 499 1.85 -17.13 -13.29
CA LYS A 499 0.61 -16.81 -13.98
C LYS A 499 -0.20 -15.84 -13.13
N ARG A 500 -0.41 -14.62 -13.63
CA ARG A 500 -1.25 -13.61 -12.98
C ARG A 500 -2.69 -13.78 -13.43
N ILE A 501 -3.64 -13.64 -12.51
CA ILE A 501 -5.06 -13.62 -12.82
C ILE A 501 -5.44 -12.18 -13.12
N LEU A 502 -5.49 -11.82 -14.40
CA LEU A 502 -5.91 -10.49 -14.84
C LEU A 502 -7.44 -10.42 -14.81
N LEU A 503 -7.97 -9.63 -13.87
CA LEU A 503 -9.41 -9.36 -13.83
C LEU A 503 -9.81 -8.53 -15.04
N GLN A 504 -10.78 -9.03 -15.81
CA GLN A 504 -11.32 -8.33 -16.97
C GLN A 504 -12.42 -7.34 -16.56
N GLY A 505 -12.53 -6.23 -17.31
CA GLY A 505 -13.50 -5.18 -17.04
C GLY A 505 -13.13 -4.24 -15.88
N GLU A 506 -13.92 -3.18 -15.72
CA GLU A 506 -13.75 -2.20 -14.65
C GLU A 506 -14.44 -2.66 -13.36
N LEU A 507 -13.97 -2.17 -12.22
CA LEU A 507 -14.70 -2.27 -10.96
C LEU A 507 -16.11 -1.68 -11.15
N PRO A 508 -17.19 -2.47 -10.92
CA PRO A 508 -18.54 -1.97 -11.05
C PRO A 508 -18.76 -0.75 -10.14
N SER A 509 -19.58 0.20 -10.59
CA SER A 509 -19.91 1.35 -9.74
C SER A 509 -20.62 0.87 -8.49
N PRO A 510 -20.21 1.29 -7.27
CA PRO A 510 -20.95 0.97 -6.06
C PRO A 510 -22.35 1.63 -6.04
N ALA A 511 -22.64 2.53 -6.99
CA ALA A 511 -23.97 3.10 -7.21
C ALA A 511 -24.95 2.16 -7.92
N ASN A 512 -24.43 1.18 -8.65
CA ASN A 512 -25.22 0.18 -9.36
C ASN A 512 -24.47 -1.17 -9.26
N PRO A 513 -24.41 -1.77 -8.06
CA PRO A 513 -23.69 -3.01 -7.85
C PRO A 513 -24.35 -4.15 -8.64
N PRO A 514 -23.59 -5.16 -9.10
CA PRO A 514 -24.16 -6.34 -9.74
C PRO A 514 -25.17 -7.07 -8.83
N SER A 515 -26.19 -7.68 -9.44
CA SER A 515 -27.16 -8.52 -8.73
C SER A 515 -26.52 -9.80 -8.18
N GLY A 516 -27.08 -10.39 -7.14
CA GLY A 516 -26.53 -11.59 -6.53
C GLY A 516 -25.12 -11.40 -5.96
N CYS A 517 -24.15 -12.19 -6.42
CA CYS A 517 -22.74 -12.06 -6.03
C CYS A 517 -22.10 -10.83 -6.69
N ARG A 518 -21.70 -9.83 -5.90
CA ARG A 518 -21.11 -8.58 -6.40
C ARG A 518 -19.90 -8.78 -7.34
N PHE A 519 -19.18 -9.89 -7.20
CA PHE A 519 -18.00 -10.21 -8.02
C PHE A 519 -18.30 -11.02 -9.29
N HIS A 520 -19.52 -11.50 -9.52
CA HIS A 520 -19.82 -12.46 -10.59
C HIS A 520 -19.51 -11.93 -12.01
N THR A 521 -19.47 -10.60 -12.21
CA THR A 521 -19.15 -9.99 -13.50
C THR A 521 -17.66 -10.03 -13.83
N ARG A 522 -16.79 -10.15 -12.82
CA ARG A 522 -15.32 -10.19 -12.92
C ARG A 522 -14.72 -11.52 -12.46
N CYS A 523 -15.57 -12.47 -12.04
CA CYS A 523 -15.14 -13.76 -11.53
C CYS A 523 -14.54 -14.65 -12.63
N HIS A 524 -13.23 -14.87 -12.56
CA HIS A 524 -12.46 -15.61 -13.57
C HIS A 524 -12.79 -17.12 -13.61
N VAL A 525 -13.28 -17.70 -12.52
CA VAL A 525 -13.74 -19.10 -12.48
C VAL A 525 -15.19 -19.28 -12.92
N ARG A 526 -15.94 -18.20 -13.16
CA ARG A 526 -17.38 -18.30 -13.45
C ARG A 526 -17.68 -19.15 -14.69
N ALA A 527 -16.83 -19.09 -15.71
CA ALA A 527 -16.99 -19.86 -16.93
C ALA A 527 -16.81 -21.38 -16.73
N THR A 528 -16.21 -21.80 -15.61
CA THR A 528 -16.00 -23.22 -15.27
C THR A 528 -17.04 -23.77 -14.30
N LEU A 529 -17.95 -22.93 -13.81
CA LEU A 529 -19.03 -23.34 -12.89
C LEU A 529 -20.16 -24.04 -13.65
N SER A 530 -20.95 -24.85 -12.93
CA SER A 530 -22.17 -25.43 -13.49
C SER A 530 -23.21 -24.34 -13.82
N PRO A 531 -24.18 -24.61 -14.72
CA PRO A 531 -25.25 -23.67 -15.04
C PRO A 531 -26.04 -23.22 -13.80
N GLU A 532 -26.28 -24.12 -12.84
CA GLU A 532 -27.02 -23.85 -11.60
C GLU A 532 -26.25 -22.87 -10.71
N LEU A 533 -24.95 -23.11 -10.50
CA LEU A 533 -24.09 -22.21 -9.72
C LEU A 533 -23.91 -20.86 -10.42
N THR A 534 -23.82 -20.85 -11.74
CA THR A 534 -23.73 -19.61 -12.53
C THR A 534 -24.98 -18.76 -12.39
N ALA A 535 -26.17 -19.38 -12.45
CA ALA A 535 -27.45 -18.70 -12.22
C ALA A 535 -27.54 -18.17 -10.79
N ARG A 536 -27.17 -18.99 -9.80
CA ARG A 536 -27.16 -18.62 -8.38
C ARG A 536 -26.24 -17.42 -8.11
N CYS A 537 -25.05 -17.39 -8.69
CA CYS A 537 -24.15 -16.23 -8.61
C CYS A 537 -24.74 -14.94 -9.17
N SER A 538 -25.66 -15.01 -10.13
CA SER A 538 -26.31 -13.82 -10.72
C SER A 538 -27.56 -13.36 -9.96
N SER A 539 -28.24 -14.25 -9.23
CA SER A 539 -29.50 -13.94 -8.54
C SER A 539 -29.37 -13.82 -7.02
N GLU A 540 -28.48 -14.56 -6.40
CA GLU A 540 -28.39 -14.69 -4.94
C GLU A 540 -27.07 -14.14 -4.41
N ARG A 541 -27.15 -13.41 -3.30
CA ARG A 541 -25.97 -12.85 -2.64
C ARG A 541 -25.37 -13.90 -1.70
N PRO A 542 -24.09 -14.27 -1.85
CA PRO A 542 -23.44 -15.15 -0.91
C PRO A 542 -23.28 -14.44 0.44
N ILE A 543 -23.49 -15.19 1.53
CA ILE A 543 -23.31 -14.70 2.90
C ILE A 543 -21.92 -15.14 3.35
N LEU A 544 -21.24 -14.29 4.13
CA LEU A 544 -19.98 -14.65 4.76
C LEU A 544 -20.21 -15.80 5.75
N SER A 545 -19.70 -16.98 5.42
CA SER A 545 -19.89 -18.19 6.23
C SER A 545 -18.55 -18.82 6.59
N ALA A 546 -18.47 -19.43 7.76
CA ALA A 546 -17.27 -20.13 8.22
C ALA A 546 -16.85 -21.22 7.21
N SER A 547 -15.54 -21.33 7.01
CA SER A 547 -14.89 -22.31 6.16
C SER A 547 -13.70 -22.91 6.88
N LYS A 548 -13.02 -23.88 6.25
CA LYS A 548 -11.84 -24.54 6.81
C LYS A 548 -10.70 -23.56 7.16
N HIS A 549 -10.56 -22.47 6.40
CA HIS A 549 -9.43 -21.55 6.46
C HIS A 549 -9.83 -20.14 6.92
N GLY A 550 -11.05 -19.96 7.43
CA GLY A 550 -11.58 -18.66 7.84
C GLY A 550 -13.09 -18.55 7.60
N ALA A 551 -13.51 -17.49 6.93
CA ALA A 551 -14.87 -17.31 6.44
C ALA A 551 -14.84 -16.76 5.01
N VAL A 552 -15.79 -17.19 4.19
CA VAL A 552 -15.86 -16.83 2.77
C VAL A 552 -17.31 -16.58 2.36
N ALA A 553 -17.52 -15.56 1.53
CA ALA A 553 -18.79 -15.24 0.90
C ALA A 553 -18.73 -15.64 -0.58
N CYS A 554 -18.74 -16.94 -0.87
CA CYS A 554 -18.74 -17.48 -2.22
C CYS A 554 -19.70 -18.67 -2.35
N HIS A 555 -20.46 -18.75 -3.45
CA HIS A 555 -21.32 -19.91 -3.73
C HIS A 555 -20.53 -21.16 -4.15
N ALA A 556 -19.30 -20.98 -4.59
CA ALA A 556 -18.36 -22.04 -4.95
C ALA A 556 -16.95 -21.68 -4.43
N PRO A 557 -16.70 -21.78 -3.12
CA PRO A 557 -15.38 -21.54 -2.55
C PRO A 557 -14.33 -22.48 -3.17
N LEU A 558 -13.14 -21.94 -3.42
CA LEU A 558 -12.02 -22.71 -3.95
C LEU A 558 -11.31 -23.42 -2.78
N ASN A 559 -10.78 -24.61 -3.04
CA ASN A 559 -10.08 -25.45 -2.05
C ASN A 559 -8.58 -25.41 -2.25
#